data_AF-A0A8T3PLG3-F1
#
_entry.id   AF-A0A8T3PLG3-F1
#
_cell.length_a   1.000
_cell.length_b   1.000
_cell.length_c   1.000
_cell.angle_alpha   90.00
_cell.angle_beta   90.00
_cell.angle_gamma   90.00
#
_symmetry.space_group_name_H-M   'P 1'
#
loop_
_entity.id
_entity.type
_entity.pdbx_description
1 polymer ?
#
loop_
_entity_poly.entity_id
_entity_poly.type
_entity_poly.pdbx_seq_one_letter_code
_entity_poly.pdbx_strand_id
1 'polypeptide(L)'
;MSTPFQEVLGADPETLAGMLTSPEGEDATVEGIARRLRLHKAELVCAIGFNPVARTLGERLAVLGYPGFEALVSHRDLLFATDAYRRLSLRDVVAIYAALLPDPETLAGLQDLIFDRLAHIEGDMDTKIDALIIESYKRELATLYLKGIVRRDFAAKRLESGNRGFRALGNEIKLILDAGLYSPAEVLADEALNSDEKRRVIERGCVPETAVREHLARPDVPDGERAMLVALVE
;
A
#
# COMPACT_ATOMS: atom_id res chain seq x y z
N MET A 1 -1.37 11.62 20.43
CA MET A 1 -2.68 12.28 20.21
C MET A 1 -3.24 11.80 18.89
N SER A 2 -4.50 11.38 18.87
CA SER A 2 -5.23 11.01 17.65
C SER A 2 -5.35 12.23 16.72
N THR A 3 -5.29 12.04 15.41
CA THR A 3 -5.62 13.11 14.44
C THR A 3 -7.12 13.12 14.17
N PRO A 4 -7.70 14.23 13.69
CA PRO A 4 -9.10 14.24 13.26
C PRO A 4 -9.42 13.14 12.24
N PHE A 5 -8.47 12.80 11.36
CA PHE A 5 -8.60 11.68 10.43
C PHE A 5 -8.76 10.34 11.15
N GLN A 6 -7.88 10.05 12.11
CA GLN A 6 -7.92 8.82 12.90
C GLN A 6 -9.15 8.73 13.79
N GLU A 7 -9.64 9.87 14.29
CA GLU A 7 -10.88 9.96 15.06
C GLU A 7 -12.08 9.56 14.20
N VAL A 8 -12.19 10.06 12.96
CA VAL A 8 -13.28 9.67 12.04
C VAL A 8 -13.14 8.20 11.61
N LEU A 9 -11.93 7.77 11.26
CA LEU A 9 -11.66 6.41 10.78
C LEU A 9 -11.99 5.34 11.83
N GLY A 10 -11.72 5.63 13.11
CA GLY A 10 -11.94 4.71 14.23
C GLY A 10 -13.24 4.95 15.01
N ALA A 11 -14.07 5.91 14.61
CA ALA A 11 -15.30 6.23 15.32
C ALA A 11 -16.31 5.07 15.29
N ASP A 12 -16.99 4.85 16.42
CA ASP A 12 -18.15 3.99 16.51
C ASP A 12 -19.36 4.60 15.76
N PRO A 13 -20.47 3.85 15.57
CA PRO A 13 -21.61 4.33 14.78
C PRO A 13 -22.22 5.64 15.29
N GLU A 14 -22.33 5.83 16.60
CA GLU A 14 -22.97 7.01 17.21
C GLU A 14 -22.05 8.23 17.12
N THR A 15 -20.76 8.02 17.38
CA THR A 15 -19.72 9.06 17.28
C THR A 15 -19.56 9.51 15.84
N LEU A 16 -19.46 8.58 14.89
CA LEU A 16 -19.33 8.89 13.47
C LEU A 16 -20.57 9.65 12.98
N ALA A 17 -21.76 9.19 13.36
CA ALA A 17 -23.00 9.86 13.08
C ALA A 17 -23.04 11.32 13.60
N GLY A 18 -22.63 11.53 14.84
CA GLY A 18 -22.55 12.86 15.45
C GLY A 18 -21.54 13.75 14.72
N MET A 19 -20.38 13.19 14.36
CA MET A 19 -19.36 13.91 13.58
C MET A 19 -19.86 14.34 12.20
N LEU A 20 -20.73 13.57 11.56
CA LEU A 20 -21.27 13.86 10.22
C LEU A 20 -22.55 14.71 10.25
N THR A 21 -23.13 14.95 11.41
CA THR A 21 -24.31 15.82 11.54
C THR A 21 -23.87 17.27 11.53
N SER A 22 -24.43 18.05 10.60
CA SER A 22 -24.21 19.50 10.55
C SER A 22 -25.19 20.23 11.47
N PRO A 23 -24.75 21.19 12.30
CA PRO A 23 -25.66 22.10 13.01
C PRO A 23 -26.59 22.85 12.05
N GLU A 24 -27.74 23.30 12.55
CA GLU A 24 -28.66 24.12 11.75
C GLU A 24 -27.97 25.40 11.24
N GLY A 25 -28.11 25.66 9.94
CA GLY A 25 -27.50 26.81 9.27
C GLY A 25 -26.06 26.61 8.82
N GLU A 26 -25.43 25.46 9.10
CA GLU A 26 -24.10 25.13 8.60
C GLU A 26 -24.15 24.29 7.30
N ASP A 27 -23.10 24.41 6.50
CA ASP A 27 -22.89 23.68 5.25
C ASP A 27 -22.79 22.17 5.52
N ALA A 28 -23.88 21.45 5.23
CA ALA A 28 -23.98 20.00 5.42
C ALA A 28 -23.33 19.19 4.30
N THR A 29 -22.73 19.83 3.29
CA THR A 29 -21.98 19.11 2.25
C THR A 29 -20.75 18.42 2.83
N VAL A 30 -20.20 17.47 2.07
CA VAL A 30 -18.94 16.80 2.44
C VAL A 30 -17.79 17.81 2.62
N GLU A 31 -17.76 18.89 1.83
CA GLU A 31 -16.78 19.97 1.98
C GLU A 31 -16.99 20.78 3.27
N GLY A 32 -18.24 21.10 3.60
CA GLY A 32 -18.59 21.81 4.83
C GLY A 32 -18.20 21.02 6.08
N ILE A 33 -18.55 19.73 6.11
CA ILE A 33 -18.21 18.83 7.21
C ILE A 33 -16.69 18.62 7.30
N ALA A 34 -16.01 18.42 6.18
CA ALA A 34 -14.54 18.29 6.17
C ALA A 34 -13.89 19.53 6.78
N ARG A 35 -14.34 20.73 6.39
CA ARG A 35 -13.84 22.00 6.94
C ARG A 35 -14.05 22.11 8.45
N ARG A 36 -15.23 21.73 8.95
CA ARG A 36 -15.55 21.73 10.39
C ARG A 36 -14.64 20.77 11.17
N LEU A 37 -14.37 19.59 10.61
CA LEU A 37 -13.49 18.59 11.18
C LEU A 37 -12.00 18.88 10.94
N ARG A 38 -11.67 20.00 10.27
CA ARG A 38 -10.30 20.40 9.89
C ARG A 38 -9.59 19.34 9.03
N LEU A 39 -10.34 18.76 8.12
CA LEU A 39 -9.89 17.78 7.13
C LEU A 39 -10.05 18.36 5.72
N HIS A 40 -9.23 17.89 4.80
CA HIS A 40 -9.53 17.94 3.39
C HIS A 40 -10.66 16.99 3.04
N LYS A 41 -11.39 17.30 1.96
CA LYS A 41 -12.44 16.42 1.42
C LYS A 41 -11.92 14.99 1.21
N ALA A 42 -10.72 14.83 0.66
CA ALA A 42 -10.17 13.50 0.40
C ALA A 42 -9.88 12.71 1.68
N GLU A 43 -9.37 13.39 2.71
CA GLU A 43 -9.17 12.81 4.05
C GLU A 43 -10.51 12.38 4.64
N LEU A 44 -11.55 13.23 4.60
CA LEU A 44 -12.87 12.87 5.13
C LEU A 44 -13.48 11.68 4.38
N VAL A 45 -13.47 11.71 3.05
CA VAL A 45 -14.04 10.63 2.23
C VAL A 45 -13.32 9.31 2.48
N CYS A 46 -11.99 9.32 2.59
CA CYS A 46 -11.25 8.10 2.91
C CYS A 46 -11.47 7.63 4.35
N ALA A 47 -11.50 8.54 5.33
CA ALA A 47 -11.74 8.19 6.72
C ALA A 47 -13.11 7.54 6.91
N ILE A 48 -14.17 8.11 6.33
CA ILE A 48 -15.51 7.51 6.38
C ILE A 48 -15.52 6.22 5.58
N GLY A 49 -15.02 6.23 4.34
CA GLY A 49 -15.11 5.10 3.43
C GLY A 49 -14.34 3.86 3.90
N PHE A 50 -13.28 4.00 4.69
CA PHE A 50 -12.56 2.90 5.31
C PHE A 50 -13.00 2.60 6.75
N ASN A 51 -13.91 3.38 7.33
CA ASN A 51 -14.47 3.08 8.64
C ASN A 51 -15.38 1.83 8.52
N PRO A 52 -15.14 0.75 9.29
CA PRO A 52 -15.92 -0.49 9.20
C PRO A 52 -17.44 -0.32 9.39
N VAL A 53 -17.84 0.70 10.15
CA VAL A 53 -19.26 0.98 10.46
C VAL A 53 -19.93 1.90 9.45
N ALA A 54 -19.21 2.43 8.46
CA ALA A 54 -19.79 3.39 7.51
C ALA A 54 -20.97 2.83 6.70
N ARG A 55 -21.02 1.51 6.49
CA ARG A 55 -22.15 0.82 5.87
C ARG A 55 -23.48 1.02 6.60
N THR A 56 -23.45 1.36 7.89
CA THR A 56 -24.65 1.55 8.72
C THR A 56 -25.16 2.99 8.71
N LEU A 57 -24.50 3.91 7.99
CA LEU A 57 -24.85 5.33 8.00
C LEU A 57 -26.14 5.66 7.23
N GLY A 58 -26.58 4.79 6.32
CA GLY A 58 -27.87 4.90 5.63
C GLY A 58 -28.07 6.28 4.99
N GLU A 59 -29.20 6.93 5.32
CA GLU A 59 -29.60 8.25 4.78
C GLU A 59 -28.56 9.37 5.04
N ARG A 60 -27.69 9.23 6.04
CA ARG A 60 -26.64 10.23 6.30
C ARG A 60 -25.61 10.30 5.18
N LEU A 61 -25.44 9.22 4.41
CA LEU A 61 -24.60 9.24 3.21
C LEU A 61 -25.19 10.15 2.13
N ALA A 62 -26.53 10.21 2.02
CA ALA A 62 -27.19 11.07 1.06
C ALA A 62 -26.97 12.56 1.38
N VAL A 63 -26.91 12.92 2.66
CA VAL A 63 -26.55 14.28 3.12
C VAL A 63 -25.14 14.67 2.66
N LEU A 64 -24.21 13.71 2.68
CA LEU A 64 -22.86 13.87 2.17
C LEU A 64 -22.77 13.90 0.63
N GLY A 65 -23.89 13.75 -0.07
CA GLY A 65 -23.97 13.70 -1.53
C GLY A 65 -23.74 12.31 -2.13
N TYR A 66 -23.78 11.24 -1.33
CA TYR A 66 -23.65 9.86 -1.81
C TYR A 66 -25.00 9.14 -1.78
N PRO A 67 -25.54 8.70 -2.93
CA PRO A 67 -26.83 8.01 -2.99
C PRO A 67 -26.85 6.67 -2.23
N GLY A 68 -25.68 6.13 -1.88
CA GLY A 68 -25.54 4.92 -1.08
C GLY A 68 -24.07 4.62 -0.78
N PHE A 69 -23.84 3.55 -0.02
CA PHE A 69 -22.49 3.15 0.40
C PHE A 69 -21.56 2.84 -0.79
N GLU A 70 -22.07 2.22 -1.85
CA GLU A 70 -21.29 1.93 -3.06
C GLU A 70 -20.75 3.19 -3.76
N ALA A 71 -21.50 4.29 -3.73
CA ALA A 71 -21.04 5.56 -4.30
C ALA A 71 -19.93 6.19 -3.47
N LEU A 72 -20.00 6.07 -2.15
CA LEU A 72 -18.92 6.48 -1.25
C LEU A 72 -17.67 5.63 -1.48
N VAL A 73 -17.83 4.30 -1.55
CA VAL A 73 -16.77 3.32 -1.84
C VAL A 73 -16.06 3.66 -3.15
N SER A 74 -16.80 3.85 -4.23
CA SER A 74 -16.22 4.18 -5.54
C SER A 74 -15.40 5.48 -5.50
N HIS A 75 -15.87 6.50 -4.79
CA HIS A 75 -15.16 7.77 -4.68
C HIS A 75 -13.93 7.66 -3.75
N ARG A 76 -14.06 6.94 -2.63
CA ARG A 76 -12.94 6.59 -1.75
C ARG A 76 -11.84 5.90 -2.54
N ASP A 77 -12.19 4.89 -3.33
CA ASP A 77 -11.21 4.10 -4.09
C ASP A 77 -10.45 4.97 -5.09
N LEU A 78 -11.16 5.83 -5.82
CA LEU A 78 -10.53 6.80 -6.73
C LEU A 78 -9.54 7.70 -5.98
N LEU A 79 -9.95 8.30 -4.85
CA LEU A 79 -9.11 9.22 -4.10
C LEU A 79 -7.92 8.51 -3.44
N PHE A 80 -8.13 7.32 -2.90
CA PHE A 80 -7.08 6.54 -2.26
C PHE A 80 -6.05 6.02 -3.27
N ALA A 81 -6.50 5.54 -4.44
CA ALA A 81 -5.59 5.07 -5.48
C ALA A 81 -4.78 6.22 -6.11
N THR A 82 -5.38 7.39 -6.32
CA THR A 82 -4.74 8.47 -7.10
C THR A 82 -3.99 9.51 -6.26
N ASP A 83 -4.19 9.56 -4.93
CA ASP A 83 -3.48 10.52 -4.08
C ASP A 83 -2.06 10.05 -3.71
N ALA A 84 -1.06 10.61 -4.39
CA ALA A 84 0.36 10.41 -4.07
C ALA A 84 0.83 11.32 -2.92
N TYR A 85 0.19 11.18 -1.76
CA TYR A 85 0.48 11.92 -0.52
C TYR A 85 0.25 13.43 -0.56
N ARG A 86 -0.61 13.90 -1.47
CA ARG A 86 -0.91 15.33 -1.62
C ARG A 86 -1.97 15.77 -0.62
N ARG A 87 -2.96 14.90 -0.36
CA ARG A 87 -4.06 15.14 0.59
C ARG A 87 -4.08 14.10 1.70
N LEU A 88 -3.74 12.84 1.40
CA LEU A 88 -3.64 11.78 2.39
C LEU A 88 -2.19 11.64 2.81
N SER A 89 -1.84 12.04 4.02
CA SER A 89 -0.46 11.85 4.48
C SER A 89 -0.13 10.36 4.60
N LEU A 90 1.15 10.00 4.58
CA LEU A 90 1.57 8.62 4.88
C LEU A 90 1.00 8.14 6.22
N ARG A 91 0.86 9.03 7.22
CA ARG A 91 0.29 8.68 8.52
C ARG A 91 -1.17 8.23 8.38
N ASP A 92 -1.95 8.90 7.53
CA ASP A 92 -3.36 8.58 7.30
C ASP A 92 -3.50 7.26 6.55
N VAL A 93 -2.63 7.03 5.55
CA VAL A 93 -2.58 5.77 4.79
C VAL A 93 -2.21 4.59 5.69
N VAL A 94 -1.20 4.73 6.54
CA VAL A 94 -0.83 3.70 7.52
C VAL A 94 -1.96 3.48 8.54
N ALA A 95 -2.71 4.52 8.91
CA ALA A 95 -3.86 4.38 9.79
C ALA A 95 -5.01 3.59 9.11
N ILE A 96 -5.26 3.82 7.81
CA ILE A 96 -6.20 3.02 7.01
C ILE A 96 -5.79 1.55 7.06
N TYR A 97 -4.53 1.23 6.74
CA TYR A 97 -4.05 -0.15 6.80
C TYR A 97 -4.21 -0.79 8.18
N ALA A 98 -3.92 -0.03 9.25
CA ALA A 98 -4.09 -0.50 10.61
C ALA A 98 -5.56 -0.77 10.98
N ALA A 99 -6.50 0.04 10.49
CA ALA A 99 -7.93 -0.15 10.71
C ALA A 99 -8.49 -1.38 9.99
N LEU A 100 -7.86 -1.78 8.87
CA LEU A 100 -8.27 -2.91 8.04
C LEU A 100 -7.65 -4.25 8.47
N LEU A 101 -6.51 -4.22 9.17
CA LEU A 101 -5.81 -5.42 9.64
C LEU A 101 -6.72 -6.45 10.39
N PRO A 102 -7.66 -6.04 11.25
CA PRO A 102 -8.56 -6.96 11.93
C PRO A 102 -9.63 -7.61 11.02
N ASP A 103 -9.79 -7.16 9.77
CA ASP A 103 -10.77 -7.65 8.80
C ASP A 103 -10.06 -8.18 7.53
N PRO A 104 -9.63 -9.46 7.53
CA PRO A 104 -8.88 -10.05 6.43
C PRO A 104 -9.66 -10.16 5.12
N GLU A 105 -11.00 -10.18 5.17
CA GLU A 105 -11.85 -10.26 3.97
C GLU A 105 -11.86 -8.92 3.24
N THR A 106 -12.13 -7.83 3.97
CA THR A 106 -12.05 -6.48 3.41
C THR A 106 -10.63 -6.20 2.91
N LEU A 107 -9.60 -6.58 3.67
CA LEU A 107 -8.21 -6.39 3.27
C LEU A 107 -7.83 -7.19 2.01
N ALA A 108 -8.40 -8.38 1.81
CA ALA A 108 -8.18 -9.15 0.58
C ALA A 108 -8.78 -8.44 -0.64
N GLY A 109 -9.97 -7.85 -0.51
CA GLY A 109 -10.61 -7.06 -1.57
C GLY A 109 -9.85 -5.78 -1.93
N LEU A 110 -8.96 -5.29 -1.07
CA LEU A 110 -8.21 -4.05 -1.26
C LEU A 110 -6.82 -4.25 -1.90
N GLN A 111 -6.36 -5.48 -2.13
CA GLN A 111 -5.03 -5.74 -2.71
C GLN A 111 -4.87 -5.07 -4.08
N ASP A 112 -5.89 -5.15 -4.95
CA ASP A 112 -5.86 -4.50 -6.26
C ASP A 112 -5.85 -2.98 -6.14
N LEU A 113 -6.62 -2.42 -5.19
CA LEU A 113 -6.63 -1.00 -4.94
C LEU A 113 -5.26 -0.48 -4.46
N ILE A 114 -4.59 -1.23 -3.58
CA ILE A 114 -3.22 -0.93 -3.13
C ILE A 114 -2.25 -1.02 -4.31
N PHE A 115 -2.42 -2.01 -5.19
CA PHE A 115 -1.58 -2.16 -6.37
C PHE A 115 -1.69 -0.93 -7.29
N ASP A 116 -2.90 -0.49 -7.58
CA ASP A 116 -3.17 0.70 -8.39
C ASP A 116 -2.64 1.98 -7.73
N ARG A 117 -2.71 2.06 -6.40
CA ARG A 117 -2.14 3.15 -5.60
C ARG A 117 -0.63 3.25 -5.79
N LEU A 118 0.10 2.14 -5.65
CA LEU A 118 1.55 2.12 -5.84
C LEU A 118 1.90 2.54 -7.27
N ALA A 119 1.16 2.07 -8.27
CA ALA A 119 1.38 2.45 -9.67
C ALA A 119 1.20 3.97 -9.90
N HIS A 120 0.21 4.61 -9.28
CA HIS A 120 0.04 6.07 -9.37
C HIS A 120 1.16 6.84 -8.67
N ILE A 121 1.59 6.40 -7.47
CA ILE A 121 2.71 7.03 -6.75
C ILE A 121 3.99 6.91 -7.59
N GLU A 122 4.25 5.74 -8.16
CA GLU A 122 5.37 5.47 -9.06
C GLU A 122 5.33 6.35 -10.32
N GLY A 123 4.17 6.48 -10.97
CA GLY A 123 3.98 7.38 -12.10
C GLY A 123 4.25 8.85 -11.75
N ASP A 124 3.77 9.31 -10.60
CA ASP A 124 4.05 10.66 -10.10
C ASP A 124 5.56 10.89 -9.86
N MET A 125 6.25 9.92 -9.26
CA MET A 125 7.70 9.99 -9.03
C MET A 125 8.52 10.01 -10.33
N ASP A 126 8.04 9.34 -11.38
CA ASP A 126 8.69 9.34 -12.70
C ASP A 126 8.59 10.73 -13.37
N THR A 127 7.49 11.46 -13.15
CA THR A 127 7.33 12.82 -13.67
C THR A 127 8.12 13.87 -12.89
N LYS A 128 8.27 13.69 -11.57
CA LYS A 128 8.95 14.64 -10.70
C LYS A 128 9.62 13.92 -9.53
N ILE A 129 10.94 14.06 -9.46
CA ILE A 129 11.72 13.55 -8.33
C ILE A 129 11.45 14.44 -7.10
N ASP A 130 10.67 13.91 -6.17
CA ASP A 130 10.41 14.52 -4.86
C ASP A 130 10.88 13.56 -3.76
N ALA A 131 11.90 13.97 -3.01
CA ALA A 131 12.51 13.14 -1.96
C ALA A 131 11.51 12.78 -0.85
N LEU A 132 10.54 13.64 -0.53
CA LEU A 132 9.54 13.37 0.50
C LEU A 132 8.56 12.29 0.05
N ILE A 133 8.18 12.30 -1.23
CA ILE A 133 7.32 11.28 -1.83
C ILE A 133 8.06 9.94 -1.86
N ILE A 134 9.34 9.93 -2.28
CA ILE A 134 10.18 8.71 -2.32
C ILE A 134 10.29 8.07 -0.93
N GLU A 135 10.58 8.87 0.11
CA GLU A 135 10.67 8.34 1.47
C GLU A 135 9.31 7.87 2.00
N SER A 136 8.22 8.54 1.63
CA SER A 136 6.87 8.09 1.98
C SER A 136 6.53 6.76 1.31
N TYR A 137 6.82 6.62 0.02
CA TYR A 137 6.67 5.39 -0.76
C TYR A 137 7.44 4.21 -0.16
N LYS A 138 8.72 4.38 0.18
CA LYS A 138 9.53 3.33 0.82
C LYS A 138 8.92 2.87 2.14
N ARG A 139 8.42 3.81 2.94
CA ARG A 139 7.78 3.50 4.23
C ARG A 139 6.41 2.86 4.07
N GLU A 140 5.65 3.25 3.04
CA GLU A 140 4.38 2.60 2.69
C GLU A 140 4.64 1.15 2.29
N LEU A 141 5.56 0.89 1.35
CA LEU A 141 5.98 -0.47 0.97
C LEU A 141 6.41 -1.31 2.18
N ALA A 142 7.29 -0.77 3.03
CA ALA A 142 7.73 -1.48 4.22
C ALA A 142 6.56 -1.82 5.15
N THR A 143 5.59 -0.91 5.28
CA THR A 143 4.37 -1.17 6.06
C THR A 143 3.55 -2.29 5.42
N LEU A 144 3.35 -2.25 4.11
CA LEU A 144 2.57 -3.24 3.38
C LEU A 144 3.07 -4.66 3.63
N TYR A 145 4.38 -4.89 3.42
CA TYR A 145 5.00 -6.19 3.57
C TYR A 145 5.19 -6.59 5.04
N LEU A 146 5.82 -5.74 5.86
CA LEU A 146 6.26 -6.14 7.21
C LEU A 146 5.11 -6.16 8.24
N LYS A 147 3.97 -5.52 7.93
CA LYS A 147 2.76 -5.63 8.76
C LYS A 147 1.77 -6.68 8.25
N GLY A 148 2.11 -7.39 7.16
CA GLY A 148 1.22 -8.41 6.59
C GLY A 148 -0.05 -7.83 5.98
N ILE A 149 0.00 -6.58 5.50
CA ILE A 149 -1.11 -5.96 4.76
C ILE A 149 -1.29 -6.67 3.42
N VAL A 150 -0.18 -7.00 2.77
CA VAL A 150 -0.15 -7.72 1.49
C VAL A 150 0.27 -9.17 1.66
N ARG A 151 -0.15 -10.01 0.72
CA ARG A 151 0.12 -11.45 0.72
C ARG A 151 1.02 -11.85 -0.45
N ARG A 152 1.34 -13.13 -0.51
CA ARG A 152 2.19 -13.71 -1.55
C ARG A 152 1.70 -13.41 -2.98
N ASP A 153 0.39 -13.45 -3.22
CA ASP A 153 -0.17 -13.17 -4.57
C ASP A 153 0.09 -11.72 -5.01
N PHE A 154 0.04 -10.77 -4.07
CA PHE A 154 0.40 -9.38 -4.34
C PHE A 154 1.89 -9.25 -4.66
N ALA A 155 2.75 -9.92 -3.88
CA ALA A 155 4.19 -9.96 -4.13
C ALA A 155 4.50 -10.55 -5.52
N ALA A 156 3.86 -11.66 -5.89
CA ALA A 156 3.99 -12.27 -7.22
C ALA A 156 3.62 -11.27 -8.32
N LYS A 157 2.45 -10.61 -8.21
CA LYS A 157 2.02 -9.57 -9.16
C LYS A 157 3.04 -8.43 -9.28
N ARG A 158 3.63 -7.99 -8.17
CA ARG A 158 4.69 -6.95 -8.14
C ARG A 158 6.00 -7.42 -8.77
N LEU A 159 6.39 -8.68 -8.62
CA LEU A 159 7.58 -9.24 -9.27
C LEU A 159 7.39 -9.36 -10.78
N GLU A 160 6.23 -9.80 -11.23
CA GLU A 160 5.90 -9.98 -12.65
C GLU A 160 5.73 -8.65 -13.40
N SER A 161 4.95 -7.71 -12.84
CA SER A 161 4.49 -6.51 -13.55
C SER A 161 4.98 -5.19 -12.98
N GLY A 162 5.59 -5.20 -11.78
CA GLY A 162 6.13 -4.00 -11.16
C GLY A 162 7.36 -3.47 -11.88
N ASN A 163 7.59 -2.16 -11.81
CA ASN A 163 8.77 -1.54 -12.40
C ASN A 163 10.02 -1.88 -11.57
N ARG A 164 11.03 -2.48 -12.23
CA ARG A 164 12.30 -2.90 -11.60
C ARG A 164 13.04 -1.76 -10.88
N GLY A 165 12.99 -0.55 -11.45
CA GLY A 165 13.59 0.64 -10.85
C GLY A 165 12.95 0.99 -9.51
N PHE A 166 11.61 0.96 -9.45
CA PHE A 166 10.87 1.24 -8.21
C PHE A 166 10.96 0.10 -7.20
N ARG A 167 11.04 -1.16 -7.63
CA ARG A 167 11.37 -2.29 -6.74
C ARG A 167 12.74 -2.11 -6.09
N ALA A 168 13.74 -1.72 -6.88
CA ALA A 168 15.08 -1.44 -6.38
C ALA A 168 15.11 -0.23 -5.44
N LEU A 169 14.38 0.84 -5.78
CA LEU A 169 14.23 2.03 -4.94
C LEU A 169 13.62 1.70 -3.57
N GLY A 170 12.59 0.85 -3.56
CA GLY A 170 11.88 0.39 -2.37
C GLY A 170 12.57 -0.73 -1.58
N ASN A 171 13.66 -1.30 -2.11
CA ASN A 171 14.25 -2.55 -1.61
C ASN A 171 13.21 -3.69 -1.51
N GLU A 172 12.29 -3.76 -2.46
CA GLU A 172 11.06 -4.55 -2.34
C GLU A 172 11.31 -6.05 -2.21
N ILE A 173 12.26 -6.61 -2.96
CA ILE A 173 12.60 -8.04 -2.86
C ILE A 173 13.12 -8.40 -1.44
N LYS A 174 13.87 -7.49 -0.80
CA LYS A 174 14.27 -7.67 0.59
C LYS A 174 13.04 -7.68 1.51
N LEU A 175 12.10 -6.77 1.31
CA LEU A 175 10.87 -6.72 2.12
C LEU A 175 10.03 -7.99 1.95
N ILE A 176 9.96 -8.55 0.74
CA ILE A 176 9.30 -9.83 0.45
C ILE A 176 9.96 -10.99 1.23
N LEU A 177 11.30 -11.05 1.23
CA LEU A 177 12.07 -12.04 1.99
C LEU A 177 11.91 -11.86 3.51
N ASP A 178 12.02 -10.62 4.01
CA ASP A 178 11.86 -10.29 5.44
C ASP A 178 10.45 -10.62 5.95
N ALA A 179 9.43 -10.46 5.11
CA ALA A 179 8.05 -10.82 5.41
C ALA A 179 7.79 -12.34 5.30
N GLY A 180 8.78 -13.13 4.86
CA GLY A 180 8.65 -14.59 4.70
C GLY A 180 7.69 -15.01 3.59
N LEU A 181 7.38 -14.13 2.64
CA LEU A 181 6.48 -14.45 1.52
C LEU A 181 7.15 -15.34 0.49
N TYR A 182 8.47 -15.21 0.34
CA TYR A 182 9.34 -16.02 -0.51
C TYR A 182 10.56 -16.45 0.29
N SER A 183 11.13 -17.59 -0.07
CA SER A 183 12.42 -18.07 0.38
C SER A 183 13.55 -17.56 -0.54
N PRO A 184 14.80 -17.57 -0.07
CA PRO A 184 15.96 -17.25 -0.91
C PRO A 184 16.06 -18.12 -2.17
N ALA A 185 15.71 -19.40 -2.08
CA ALA A 185 15.73 -20.31 -3.22
C ALA A 185 14.67 -19.94 -4.28
N GLU A 186 13.47 -19.55 -3.84
CA GLU A 186 12.42 -19.07 -4.75
C GLU A 186 12.84 -17.77 -5.45
N VAL A 187 13.47 -16.82 -4.74
CA VAL A 187 14.00 -15.59 -5.35
C VAL A 187 15.07 -15.86 -6.40
N LEU A 188 15.97 -16.82 -6.15
CA LEU A 188 16.98 -17.21 -7.15
C LEU A 188 16.36 -17.94 -8.35
N ALA A 189 15.29 -18.70 -8.15
CA ALA A 189 14.61 -19.43 -9.21
C ALA A 189 13.61 -18.58 -10.01
N ASP A 190 13.22 -17.41 -9.52
CA ASP A 190 12.21 -16.55 -10.15
C ASP A 190 12.71 -15.97 -11.48
N GLU A 191 11.97 -16.24 -12.56
CA GLU A 191 12.28 -15.77 -13.92
C GLU A 191 11.89 -14.31 -14.15
N ALA A 192 10.99 -13.75 -13.33
CA ALA A 192 10.63 -12.33 -13.40
C ALA A 192 11.77 -11.42 -12.90
N LEU A 193 12.68 -11.98 -12.10
CA LEU A 193 13.87 -11.31 -11.57
C LEU A 193 15.07 -11.49 -12.50
N ASN A 194 15.71 -10.38 -12.85
CA ASN A 194 16.94 -10.43 -13.64
C ASN A 194 18.19 -10.62 -12.77
N SER A 195 19.34 -10.86 -13.41
CA SER A 195 20.62 -11.06 -12.73
C SER A 195 21.03 -9.90 -11.83
N ASP A 196 20.67 -8.65 -12.17
CA ASP A 196 21.03 -7.47 -11.36
C ASP A 196 20.17 -7.35 -10.09
N GLU A 197 18.90 -7.73 -10.16
CA GLU A 197 18.03 -7.82 -8.99
C GLU A 197 18.50 -8.94 -8.05
N LYS A 198 18.81 -10.12 -8.60
CA LYS A 198 19.38 -11.26 -7.85
C LYS A 198 20.72 -10.90 -7.20
N ARG A 199 21.65 -10.29 -7.96
CA ARG A 199 22.93 -9.80 -7.43
C ARG A 199 22.73 -8.87 -6.23
N ARG A 200 21.85 -7.87 -6.36
CA ARG A 200 21.62 -6.87 -5.31
C ARG A 200 21.11 -7.48 -3.99
N VAL A 201 20.26 -8.50 -4.04
CA VAL A 201 19.78 -9.15 -2.81
C VAL A 201 20.83 -10.07 -2.18
N ILE A 202 21.69 -10.69 -2.99
CA ILE A 202 22.85 -11.47 -2.51
C ILE A 202 23.87 -10.56 -1.83
N GLU A 203 24.30 -9.49 -2.49
CA GLU A 203 25.29 -8.52 -1.96
C GLU A 203 24.82 -7.85 -0.66
N ARG A 204 23.50 -7.74 -0.47
CA ARG A 204 22.90 -7.22 0.76
C ARG A 204 22.71 -8.28 1.85
N GLY A 205 23.19 -9.49 1.65
CA GLY A 205 23.10 -10.60 2.61
C GLY A 205 21.68 -11.13 2.82
N CYS A 206 20.74 -10.85 1.91
CA CYS A 206 19.36 -11.34 2.02
C CYS A 206 19.23 -12.80 1.56
N VAL A 207 20.18 -13.26 0.73
CA VAL A 207 20.30 -14.63 0.26
C VAL A 207 21.58 -15.21 0.84
N PRO A 208 21.53 -16.29 1.63
CA PRO A 208 22.73 -16.90 2.19
C PRO A 208 23.56 -17.57 1.09
N GLU A 209 24.88 -17.57 1.25
CA GLU A 209 25.81 -18.18 0.29
C GLU A 209 25.50 -19.67 0.02
N THR A 210 25.00 -20.39 1.03
CA THR A 210 24.56 -21.79 0.87
C THR A 210 23.46 -21.94 -0.17
N ALA A 211 22.46 -21.06 -0.16
CA ALA A 211 21.38 -21.06 -1.15
C ALA A 211 21.90 -20.74 -2.56
N VAL A 212 22.89 -19.85 -2.67
CA VAL A 212 23.55 -19.55 -3.95
C VAL A 212 24.27 -20.78 -4.50
N ARG A 213 25.04 -21.48 -3.66
CA ARG A 213 25.76 -22.72 -4.05
C ARG A 213 24.80 -23.84 -4.46
N GLU A 214 23.69 -24.00 -3.73
CA GLU A 214 22.64 -24.98 -4.05
C GLU A 214 21.98 -24.66 -5.41
N HIS A 215 21.68 -23.40 -5.68
CA HIS A 215 21.11 -22.99 -6.97
C HIS A 215 22.10 -23.19 -8.11
N LEU A 216 23.39 -22.85 -7.91
CA LEU A 216 24.46 -23.09 -8.88
C LEU A 216 24.65 -24.57 -9.25
N ALA A 217 24.33 -25.49 -8.35
CA ALA A 217 24.42 -26.93 -8.61
C ALA A 217 23.36 -27.42 -9.61
N ARG A 218 22.32 -26.63 -9.89
CA ARG A 218 21.32 -26.97 -10.88
C ARG A 218 21.87 -26.85 -12.31
N PRO A 219 21.53 -27.78 -13.22
CA PRO A 219 22.05 -27.77 -14.59
C PRO A 219 21.42 -26.68 -15.47
N ASP A 220 20.26 -26.15 -15.09
CA ASP A 220 19.42 -25.26 -15.87
C ASP A 220 19.66 -23.76 -15.62
N VAL A 221 20.62 -23.40 -14.74
CA VAL A 221 20.96 -21.99 -14.51
C VAL A 221 21.58 -21.38 -15.78
N PRO A 222 21.01 -20.28 -16.33
CA PRO A 222 21.55 -19.62 -17.52
C PRO A 222 23.01 -19.18 -17.35
N ASP A 223 23.82 -19.30 -18.40
CA ASP A 223 25.27 -19.03 -18.34
C ASP A 223 25.62 -17.64 -17.79
N GLY A 224 24.87 -16.61 -18.18
CA GLY A 224 25.07 -15.25 -17.68
C GLY A 224 24.74 -15.09 -16.20
N GLU A 225 23.71 -15.79 -15.70
CA GLU A 225 23.39 -15.82 -14.27
C GLU A 225 24.45 -16.64 -13.50
N ARG A 226 24.84 -17.80 -14.04
CA ARG A 226 25.88 -18.66 -13.46
C ARG A 226 27.20 -17.91 -13.27
N ALA A 227 27.67 -17.21 -14.30
CA ALA A 227 28.91 -16.42 -14.22
C ALA A 227 28.84 -15.34 -13.13
N MET A 228 27.68 -14.67 -13.01
CA MET A 228 27.44 -13.68 -11.96
C MET A 228 27.45 -14.30 -10.56
N LEU A 229 26.78 -15.43 -10.37
CA LEU A 229 26.68 -16.09 -9.06
C LEU A 229 28.03 -16.67 -8.60
N VAL A 230 28.82 -17.25 -9.51
CA VAL A 230 30.18 -17.74 -9.21
C VAL A 230 31.05 -16.60 -8.70
N ALA A 231 31.06 -15.46 -9.38
CA ALA A 231 31.85 -14.29 -8.97
C ALA A 231 31.46 -13.69 -7.62
N LEU A 232 30.27 -14.00 -7.08
CA LEU A 232 29.81 -13.53 -5.77
C LEU A 232 30.16 -14.47 -4.61
N VAL A 233 30.55 -15.72 -4.90
CA VAL A 233 30.84 -16.76 -3.88
C VAL A 233 32.29 -17.27 -3.93
N GLU A 234 33.10 -16.68 -4.80
CA GLU A 234 34.57 -16.80 -4.85
C GLU A 234 35.22 -15.64 -4.08
#